data_AF-X5PR15-F1
#
_entry.id   AF-X5PR15-F1
#
_cell.length_a   1.000
_cell.length_b   1.000
_cell.length_c   1.000
_cell.angle_alpha   90.00
_cell.angle_beta   90.00
_cell.angle_gamma   90.00
#
_symmetry.space_group_name_H-M   'P 1'
#
loop_
_entity.id
_entity.type
_entity.pdbx_description
1 polymer ?
#
loop_
_entity_poly.entity_id
_entity_poly.type
_entity_poly.pdbx_seq_one_letter_code
_entity_poly.pdbx_strand_id
1 'polypeptide(L)'
;MIATSLDTAAAWVGDLQCSDGAFCTTIEIKVNFLRPLADTDGEVEIVATLIHRGSRIMVSEAKMARSDGKLIAVAVATLAVCKHSQGSNTLQL
;
A
#
# COMPACT_ATOMS: atom_id res chain seq x y z
N MET A 1 7.17 -12.92 3.33
CA MET A 1 6.74 -12.01 4.41
C MET A 1 7.05 -10.56 4.09
N ILE A 2 8.32 -10.17 3.89
CA ILE A 2 8.71 -8.76 3.63
C ILE A 2 7.87 -8.08 2.52
N ALA A 3 7.80 -8.67 1.33
CA ALA A 3 7.06 -8.08 0.20
C ALA A 3 5.55 -7.94 0.50
N THR A 4 4.93 -8.95 1.09
CA THR A 4 3.50 -8.95 1.45
C THR A 4 3.19 -7.88 2.51
N SER A 5 4.06 -7.70 3.50
CA SER A 5 3.89 -6.67 4.53
C SER A 5 4.06 -5.26 3.94
N LEU A 6 5.02 -5.08 3.03
CA LEU A 6 5.18 -3.82 2.29
C LEU A 6 3.98 -3.51 1.41
N ASP A 7 3.47 -4.49 0.66
CA ASP A 7 2.27 -4.34 -0.18
C ASP A 7 1.04 -3.99 0.65
N THR A 8 0.88 -4.65 1.82
CA THR A 8 -0.20 -4.32 2.77
C THR A 8 -0.13 -2.87 3.22
N ALA A 9 1.05 -2.38 3.64
CA ALA A 9 1.21 -1.00 4.07
C ALA A 9 1.01 0.00 2.93
N ALA A 10 1.52 -0.32 1.73
CA ALA A 10 1.41 0.50 0.53
C ALA A 10 -0.04 0.62 0.04
N ALA A 11 -0.82 -0.46 0.11
CA ALA A 11 -2.26 -0.46 -0.20
C ALA A 11 -3.07 0.25 0.89
N TRP A 12 -2.78 -0.01 2.18
CA TRP A 12 -3.49 0.63 3.30
C TRP A 12 -3.39 2.15 3.22
N VAL A 13 -2.19 2.71 3.03
CA VAL A 13 -2.06 4.18 2.92
C VAL A 13 -2.81 4.76 1.73
N GLY A 14 -2.99 3.99 0.65
CA GLY A 14 -3.84 4.37 -0.48
C GLY A 14 -5.33 4.31 -0.13
N ASP A 15 -5.77 3.25 0.53
CA ASP A 15 -7.18 3.03 0.88
C ASP A 15 -7.70 4.10 1.85
N LEU A 16 -6.87 4.55 2.80
CA LEU A 16 -7.17 5.68 3.70
C LEU A 16 -7.43 7.02 2.95
N GLN A 17 -7.12 7.08 1.65
CA GLN A 17 -7.24 8.28 0.82
C GLN A 17 -8.39 8.18 -0.19
N CYS A 18 -9.08 7.02 -0.21
CA CYS A 18 -10.30 6.82 -0.94
C CYS A 18 -11.46 7.59 -0.29
N SER A 19 -12.33 8.16 -1.10
CA SER A 19 -13.61 8.70 -0.64
C SER A 19 -14.59 7.57 -0.33
N ASP A 20 -15.64 7.86 0.43
CA ASP A 20 -16.75 6.93 0.64
C ASP A 20 -17.25 6.30 -0.67
N GLY A 21 -17.43 4.98 -0.66
CA GLY A 21 -17.85 4.20 -1.83
C GLY A 21 -16.74 3.97 -2.86
N ALA A 22 -15.50 4.33 -2.57
CA ALA A 22 -14.32 3.96 -3.34
C ALA A 22 -13.36 3.09 -2.51
N PHE A 23 -12.53 2.32 -3.21
CA PHE A 23 -11.46 1.49 -2.65
C PHE A 23 -10.26 1.52 -3.60
N CYS A 24 -9.10 1.06 -3.15
CA CYS A 24 -7.95 0.91 -4.04
C CYS A 24 -7.55 -0.55 -4.25
N THR A 25 -6.88 -0.84 -5.36
CA THR A 25 -6.26 -2.14 -5.64
C THR A 25 -4.91 -1.96 -6.31
N THR A 26 -3.95 -2.85 -6.04
CA THR A 26 -2.59 -2.76 -6.57
C THR A 26 -2.56 -3.09 -8.07
N ILE A 27 -1.99 -2.19 -8.87
CA ILE A 27 -1.68 -2.41 -10.30
C ILE A 27 -0.30 -3.04 -10.44
N GLU A 28 0.69 -2.45 -9.78
CA GLU A 28 2.06 -2.95 -9.73
C GLU A 28 2.73 -2.55 -8.42
N ILE A 29 3.78 -3.29 -8.07
CA ILE A 29 4.67 -2.97 -6.97
C ILE A 29 6.10 -3.36 -7.33
N LYS A 30 7.04 -2.45 -7.11
CA LYS A 30 8.47 -2.70 -7.21
C LYS A 30 9.08 -2.71 -5.82
N VAL A 31 9.63 -3.84 -5.42
CA VAL A 31 10.37 -3.98 -4.15
C VAL A 31 11.87 -4.09 -4.43
N ASN A 32 12.67 -3.33 -3.68
CA ASN A 32 14.12 -3.51 -3.62
C ASN A 32 14.50 -4.05 -2.24
N PHE A 33 15.20 -5.18 -2.21
CA PHE A 33 15.76 -5.75 -0.99
C PHE A 33 17.18 -5.21 -0.82
N LEU A 34 17.40 -4.44 0.24
CA LEU A 34 18.66 -3.75 0.49
C LEU A 34 19.54 -4.53 1.46
N ARG A 35 18.92 -5.22 2.43
CA ARG A 35 19.61 -6.01 3.46
C ARG A 35 18.79 -7.25 3.83
N PRO A 36 19.43 -8.33 4.29
CA PRO A 36 18.72 -9.48 4.86
C PRO A 36 18.01 -9.09 6.17
N LEU A 37 16.94 -9.79 6.49
CA LEU A 37 16.26 -9.75 7.79
C LEU A 37 16.50 -11.09 8.49
N ALA A 38 17.22 -11.07 9.60
CA ALA A 38 17.51 -12.26 10.41
C ALA A 38 16.62 -12.29 11.66
N ASP A 39 16.39 -13.50 12.21
CA ASP A 39 15.60 -13.67 13.45
C ASP A 39 16.22 -12.93 14.65
N THR A 40 17.53 -12.66 14.61
CA THR A 40 18.26 -11.87 15.62
C THR A 40 18.02 -10.36 15.52
N ASP A 41 17.38 -9.89 14.44
CA ASP A 41 17.23 -8.45 14.18
C ASP A 41 16.07 -7.82 14.95
N GLY A 42 15.22 -8.63 15.59
CA GLY A 42 14.10 -8.18 16.39
C GLY A 42 12.96 -7.58 15.55
N GLU A 43 12.26 -6.60 16.12
CA GLU A 43 11.14 -5.93 15.46
C GLU A 43 11.60 -5.02 14.32
N VAL A 44 10.74 -4.91 13.31
CA VAL A 44 10.91 -4.02 12.16
C VAL A 44 9.70 -3.10 12.04
N GLU A 45 9.95 -1.87 11.62
CA GLU A 45 8.91 -0.89 11.36
C GLU A 45 8.69 -0.77 9.85
N ILE A 46 7.43 -0.67 9.44
CA ILE A 46 7.06 -0.33 8.07
C ILE A 46 6.30 0.99 8.08
N VAL A 47 6.84 1.99 7.38
CA VAL A 47 6.17 3.27 7.18
C VAL A 47 5.82 3.42 5.71
N ALA A 48 4.54 3.65 5.43
CA ALA A 48 4.03 3.92 4.10
C ALA A 48 3.54 5.36 3.98
N THR A 49 3.77 5.97 2.82
CA THR A 49 3.35 7.33 2.49
C THR A 49 2.78 7.38 1.09
N LEU A 50 1.77 8.22 0.89
CA LEU A 50 1.26 8.48 -0.44
C LEU A 50 2.17 9.50 -1.14
N ILE A 51 2.73 9.13 -2.29
CA ILE A 51 3.53 10.02 -3.13
C ILE A 51 2.61 10.89 -4.00
N HIS A 52 1.57 10.30 -4.57
CA HIS A 52 0.64 10.99 -5.47
C HIS A 52 -0.80 10.50 -5.30
N ARG A 53 -1.74 11.45 -5.22
CA ARG A 53 -3.19 11.21 -5.06
C ARG A 53 -3.94 11.64 -6.31
N GLY A 54 -4.11 10.75 -7.27
CA GLY A 54 -4.97 10.96 -8.43
C GLY A 54 -6.40 10.45 -8.21
N SER A 55 -7.32 10.81 -9.11
CA SER A 55 -8.72 10.33 -9.07
C SER A 55 -8.91 8.90 -9.61
N ARG A 56 -7.91 8.37 -10.33
CA ARG A 56 -7.92 7.02 -10.93
C ARG A 56 -6.69 6.19 -10.55
N ILE A 57 -5.56 6.86 -10.32
CA ILE A 57 -4.28 6.24 -10.00
C ILE A 57 -3.70 6.93 -8.79
N MET A 58 -3.16 6.16 -7.86
CA MET A 58 -2.35 6.65 -6.76
C MET A 58 -0.97 5.99 -6.80
N VAL A 59 0.02 6.67 -6.23
CA VAL A 59 1.37 6.12 -6.07
C VAL A 59 1.73 6.21 -4.60
N SER A 60 2.19 5.12 -4.00
CA SER A 60 2.65 5.06 -2.62
C SER A 60 4.07 4.48 -2.52
N GLU A 61 4.78 4.89 -1.47
CA GLU A 61 6.05 4.30 -1.07
C GLU A 61 5.87 3.63 0.29
N ALA A 62 6.50 2.47 0.50
CA ALA A 62 6.64 1.84 1.80
C ALA A 62 8.10 1.49 2.09
N LYS A 63 8.55 1.76 3.32
CA LYS A 63 9.92 1.50 3.77
C LYS A 63 9.90 0.61 5.01
N MET A 64 10.65 -0.50 4.95
CA MET A 64 10.87 -1.37 6.10
C MET A 64 12.25 -1.09 6.69
N ALA A 65 12.30 -0.76 7.98
CA ALA A 65 13.53 -0.47 8.71
C ALA A 65 13.63 -1.27 10.01
N ARG A 66 14.86 -1.57 10.43
CA ARG A 66 15.16 -2.07 11.77
C ARG A 66 15.14 -0.93 12.79
N SER A 67 15.15 -1.29 14.08
CA SER A 67 15.31 -0.34 15.19
C SER A 67 16.59 0.51 15.14
N ASP A 68 17.65 0.04 14.45
CA ASP A 68 18.89 0.80 14.22
C ASP A 68 18.80 1.77 13.03
N GLY A 69 17.62 1.92 12.42
CA GLY A 69 17.35 2.81 11.29
C GLY A 69 17.83 2.27 9.93
N LYS A 70 18.42 1.07 9.87
CA LYS A 70 18.85 0.49 8.59
C LYS A 70 17.65 -0.03 7.81
N LEU A 71 17.51 0.44 6.57
CA LEU A 71 16.51 -0.06 5.64
C LEU A 71 16.78 -1.51 5.24
N ILE A 72 15.77 -2.35 5.35
CA ILE A 72 15.75 -3.74 4.89
C ILE A 72 15.25 -3.80 3.45
N ALA A 73 14.14 -3.13 3.18
CA ALA A 73 13.52 -3.10 1.87
C ALA A 73 12.72 -1.82 1.68
N VAL A 74 12.59 -1.41 0.42
CA VAL A 74 11.76 -0.29 -0.01
C VAL A 74 10.87 -0.73 -1.16
N ALA A 75 9.62 -0.29 -1.13
CA ALA A 75 8.63 -0.58 -2.15
C ALA A 75 8.02 0.71 -2.69
N VAL A 76 7.76 0.73 -3.98
CA VAL A 76 6.88 1.72 -4.62
C VAL A 76 5.75 0.95 -5.29
N ALA A 77 4.51 1.35 -5.03
CA ALA A 77 3.31 0.73 -5.58
C ALA A 77 2.49 1.74 -6.37
N THR A 78 1.92 1.27 -7.48
CA THR A 78 0.89 1.97 -8.24
C THR A 78 -0.45 1.32 -7.94
N LEU A 79 -1.44 2.12 -7.53
CA LEU A 79 -2.76 1.66 -7.11
C LEU A 79 -3.85 2.23 -8.03
N ALA A 80 -4.82 1.41 -8.43
CA ALA A 80 -6.04 1.87 -9.07
C ALA A 80 -7.03 2.34 -8.02
N VAL A 81 -7.75 3.44 -8.29
CA VAL A 81 -8.94 3.85 -7.51
C VAL A 81 -10.18 3.30 -8.20
N CYS A 82 -10.90 2.45 -7.47
CA CYS A 82 -12.12 1.79 -7.92
C CYS A 82 -13.33 2.34 -7.16
N LYS A 83 -14.50 2.33 -7.79
CA LYS A 83 -15.77 2.67 -7.13
C LYS A 83 -16.57 1.40 -6.92
N HIS A 84 -17.29 1.32 -5.80
CA HIS A 84 -18.33 0.32 -5.67
C HIS A 84 -19.40 0.56 -6.72
N SER A 85 -19.70 -0.46 -7.52
CA SER A 85 -20.86 -0.44 -8.42
C SER A 85 -22.11 -0.46 -7.54
N GLN A 86 -22.73 0.70 -7.32
CA GLN A 86 -24.07 0.76 -6.76
C GLN A 86 -25.02 0.04 -7.74
N GLY A 87 -25.53 -1.13 -7.35
CA GLY A 87 -26.58 -1.79 -8.10
C GLY A 87 -27.79 -0.87 -8.20
N SER A 88 -28.26 -0.58 -9.41
CA SER A 88 -29.47 0.19 -9.67
C SER A 88 -30.68 -0.55 -9.09
N ASN A 89 -31.01 -0.33 -7.82
CA ASN A 89 -32.24 -0.85 -7.24
C ASN A 89 -33.41 0.07 -7.63
N THR A 90 -33.77 0.04 -8.90
CA THR A 90 -35.01 0.63 -9.40
C THR A 90 -36.13 -0.37 -9.16
N LEU A 91 -36.57 -0.50 -7.91
CA LEU A 91 -37.90 -1.04 -7.64
C LEU A 91 -38.88 0.11 -7.84
N GLN A 92 -39.40 0.24 -9.06
CA GLN A 92 -40.68 0.93 -9.29
C GLN A 92 -41.79 0.03 -8.72
N LEU A 93 -42.50 0.54 -7.72
CA LEU A 93 -43.87 0.17 -7.40
C LEU A 93 -44.78 1.31 -7.85
#